data_AF-A0A6J2I6G0-F1
#
_entry.id   AF-A0A6J2I6G0-F1
#
_cell.length_a   1.000
_cell.length_b   1.000
_cell.length_c   1.000
_cell.angle_alpha   90.00
_cell.angle_beta   90.00
_cell.angle_gamma   90.00
#
_symmetry.space_group_name_H-M   'P 1'
#
loop_
_entity.id
_entity.type
_entity.pdbx_description
1 polymer ?
#
loop_
_entity_poly.entity_id
_entity_poly.type
_entity_poly.pdbx_seq_one_letter_code
_entity_poly.pdbx_strand_id
1 'polypeptide(L)'
;MAGVVVSGAQVSYISQDCEEIPEFLGRKYGHMAKRLDLSFNLLRSLEGLKTFSYLEELILDNNLLGNDLLLPRLPHLHTLTLNKNQITELESLLDHLAEVVPSLQYLSLLGNIACPNELVCKEKDEDDYQRYRYFVLHKLTNLKFLDTRKVTRREREEALVRGAFMKVVKPKDAK
;
A
#
# COMPACT_ATOMS: atom_id res chain seq x y z
N MET A 1 2.23 -10.43 27.23
CA MET A 1 2.35 -10.58 25.77
C MET A 1 3.40 -9.60 25.33
N ALA A 2 4.61 -10.07 25.05
CA ALA A 2 5.70 -9.22 24.59
C ALA A 2 5.39 -8.73 23.16
N GLY A 3 5.87 -7.53 22.79
CA GLY A 3 5.86 -7.04 21.41
C GLY A 3 4.68 -6.15 20.99
N VAL A 4 3.52 -6.23 21.64
CA VAL A 4 2.39 -5.32 21.33
C VAL A 4 2.50 -4.02 22.12
N VAL A 5 2.43 -2.89 21.41
CA VAL A 5 2.26 -1.56 21.98
C VAL A 5 0.87 -1.03 21.60
N VAL A 6 0.12 -0.54 22.59
CA VAL A 6 -1.23 0.03 22.37
C VAL A 6 -1.30 1.43 22.96
N SER A 7 -1.78 2.38 22.18
CA SER A 7 -2.07 3.76 22.62
C SER A 7 -3.43 4.19 22.09
N GLY A 8 -4.46 4.16 22.95
CA GLY A 8 -5.85 4.37 22.54
C GLY A 8 -6.29 3.34 21.50
N ALA A 9 -6.69 3.82 20.31
CA ALA A 9 -7.09 2.98 19.18
C ALA A 9 -5.92 2.62 18.24
N GLN A 10 -4.68 2.90 18.62
CA GLN A 10 -3.48 2.58 17.84
C GLN A 10 -2.84 1.32 18.39
N VAL A 11 -2.59 0.35 17.51
CA VAL A 11 -1.98 -0.94 17.82
C VAL A 11 -0.75 -1.11 16.96
N SER A 12 0.39 -1.40 17.60
CA SER A 12 1.65 -1.65 16.93
C SER A 12 2.21 -3.00 17.34
N TYR A 13 2.62 -3.79 16.36
CA TYR A 13 3.28 -5.08 16.54
C TYR A 13 4.43 -5.17 15.53
N ILE A 14 5.54 -4.53 15.89
CA ILE A 14 6.66 -4.21 14.99
C ILE A 14 7.87 -5.08 15.35
N SER A 15 8.65 -5.53 14.37
CA SER A 15 9.91 -6.27 14.59
C SER A 15 9.72 -7.54 15.42
N GLN A 16 8.68 -8.31 15.10
CA GLN A 16 8.33 -9.57 15.77
C GLN A 16 8.55 -10.80 14.89
N ASP A 17 9.15 -10.62 13.71
CA ASP A 17 9.42 -11.66 12.72
C ASP A 17 8.19 -12.51 12.34
N CYS A 18 6.98 -11.94 12.45
CA CYS A 18 5.77 -12.72 12.15
C CYS A 18 5.56 -12.85 10.63
N GLU A 19 5.27 -14.07 10.18
CA GLU A 19 4.96 -14.39 8.77
C GLU A 19 3.47 -14.21 8.42
N GLU A 20 2.61 -14.19 9.44
CA GLU A 20 1.17 -13.96 9.37
C GLU A 20 0.71 -13.03 10.50
N ILE A 21 -0.48 -12.43 10.37
CA ILE A 21 -1.06 -11.60 11.44
C ILE A 21 -1.46 -12.52 12.60
N PRO A 22 -0.83 -12.42 13.78
CA PRO A 22 -1.15 -13.32 14.88
C PRO A 22 -2.62 -13.20 15.30
N GLU A 23 -3.28 -14.34 15.47
CA GLU A 23 -4.73 -14.40 15.71
C GLU A 23 -5.16 -13.58 16.94
N PHE A 24 -4.31 -13.53 17.97
CA PHE A 24 -4.58 -12.78 19.20
C PHE A 24 -4.70 -11.28 18.96
N LEU A 25 -4.04 -10.71 17.94
CA LEU A 25 -4.17 -9.29 17.59
C LEU A 25 -5.60 -8.98 17.15
N GLY A 26 -6.12 -9.80 16.24
CA GLY A 26 -7.49 -9.66 15.74
C GLY A 26 -8.51 -9.86 16.86
N ARG A 27 -8.37 -10.92 17.66
CA ARG A 27 -9.30 -11.21 18.77
C ARG A 27 -9.31 -10.10 19.82
N LYS A 28 -8.15 -9.57 20.20
CA LYS A 28 -8.03 -8.63 21.31
C LYS A 28 -8.28 -7.18 20.90
N TYR A 29 -7.85 -6.79 19.70
CA TYR A 29 -7.84 -5.38 19.29
C TYR A 29 -8.62 -5.08 18.00
N GLY A 30 -9.03 -6.08 17.22
CA GLY A 30 -9.67 -5.87 15.92
C GLY A 30 -10.91 -4.96 15.97
N HIS A 31 -11.71 -5.07 17.03
CA HIS A 31 -12.94 -4.28 17.21
C HIS A 31 -12.69 -2.82 17.61
N MET A 32 -11.49 -2.45 18.06
CA MET A 32 -11.18 -1.10 18.57
C MET A 32 -10.08 -0.39 17.77
N ALA A 33 -9.23 -1.13 17.07
CA ALA A 33 -8.08 -0.58 16.38
C ALA A 33 -8.51 0.25 15.16
N LYS A 34 -8.11 1.53 15.16
CA LYS A 34 -8.22 2.45 14.03
C LYS A 34 -6.92 2.56 13.27
N ARG A 35 -5.78 2.38 13.94
CA ARG A 35 -4.45 2.36 13.34
C ARG A 35 -3.77 1.05 13.69
N LEU A 36 -3.29 0.34 12.68
CA LEU A 36 -2.54 -0.90 12.84
C LEU A 36 -1.18 -0.78 12.15
N ASP A 37 -0.12 -0.97 12.94
CA ASP A 37 1.26 -0.95 12.47
C ASP A 37 1.89 -2.33 12.64
N LEU A 38 2.15 -2.99 11.52
CA LEU A 38 2.79 -4.31 11.45
C LEU A 38 4.13 -4.23 10.71
N SER A 39 4.78 -3.07 10.76
CA SER A 39 6.04 -2.84 10.05
C SER A 39 7.17 -3.74 10.57
N PHE A 40 8.19 -3.96 9.74
CA PHE A 40 9.38 -4.75 10.09
C PHE A 40 9.03 -6.17 10.54
N ASN A 41 8.14 -6.85 9.84
CA ASN A 41 7.87 -8.27 10.04
C ASN A 41 8.19 -9.04 8.75
N LEU A 42 7.76 -10.30 8.68
CA LEU A 42 8.00 -11.18 7.55
C LEU A 42 6.69 -11.52 6.82
N LEU A 43 5.69 -10.64 6.90
CA LEU A 43 4.34 -10.92 6.41
C LEU A 43 4.36 -11.19 4.90
N ARG A 44 3.77 -12.31 4.50
CA ARG A 44 3.53 -12.69 3.10
C ARG A 44 2.05 -12.57 2.72
N SER A 45 1.16 -12.67 3.70
CA SER A 45 -0.28 -12.49 3.54
C SER A 45 -0.83 -11.57 4.62
N LEU A 46 -2.05 -11.08 4.41
CA LEU A 46 -2.82 -10.31 5.40
C LEU A 46 -4.04 -11.09 5.90
N GLU A 47 -3.92 -12.42 5.92
CA GLU A 47 -4.95 -13.25 6.55
C GLU A 47 -5.12 -12.82 8.02
N GLY A 48 -6.38 -12.75 8.49
CA GLY A 48 -6.72 -12.23 9.81
C GLY A 48 -7.08 -10.74 9.83
N LEU A 49 -6.74 -9.96 8.80
CA LEU A 49 -7.06 -8.52 8.75
C LEU A 49 -8.58 -8.22 8.73
N LYS A 50 -9.40 -9.21 8.33
CA LYS A 50 -10.87 -9.12 8.35
C LYS A 50 -11.47 -8.81 9.73
N THR A 51 -10.71 -9.03 10.80
CA THR A 51 -11.15 -8.76 12.18
C THR A 51 -11.08 -7.27 12.56
N PHE A 52 -10.40 -6.45 11.75
CA PHE A 52 -10.16 -5.02 11.99
C PHE A 52 -11.19 -4.15 11.28
N SER A 53 -12.45 -4.19 11.74
CA SER A 53 -13.60 -3.59 11.02
C SER A 53 -13.62 -2.06 10.96
N TYR A 54 -12.91 -1.38 11.85
CA TYR A 54 -12.87 0.09 11.97
C TYR A 54 -11.51 0.68 11.57
N LEU A 55 -10.71 -0.08 10.82
CA LEU A 55 -9.37 0.33 10.47
C LEU A 55 -9.39 1.53 9.51
N GLU A 56 -8.69 2.59 9.91
CA GLU A 56 -8.54 3.87 9.22
C GLU A 56 -7.11 4.01 8.63
N GLU A 57 -6.12 3.48 9.34
CA GLU A 57 -4.70 3.51 8.96
C GLU A 57 -4.04 2.13 9.08
N LEU A 58 -3.36 1.69 8.01
CA LEU A 58 -2.64 0.43 7.97
C LEU A 58 -1.21 0.65 7.47
N ILE A 59 -0.24 0.23 8.27
CA ILE A 59 1.18 0.41 8.01
C ILE A 59 1.85 -0.97 7.96
N LEU A 60 2.41 -1.29 6.80
CA LEU A 60 2.95 -2.61 6.45
C LEU A 60 4.39 -2.51 5.91
N ASP A 61 5.10 -1.47 6.31
CA ASP A 61 6.43 -1.17 5.78
C ASP A 61 7.44 -2.26 6.16
N ASN A 62 8.37 -2.60 5.26
CA ASN A 62 9.39 -3.64 5.48
C ASN A 62 8.75 -5.00 5.85
N ASN A 63 7.96 -5.54 4.92
CA ASN A 63 7.43 -6.91 4.95
C ASN A 63 7.81 -7.63 3.65
N LEU A 64 7.25 -8.82 3.41
CA LEU A 64 7.52 -9.66 2.24
C LEU A 64 6.28 -9.80 1.34
N LEU A 65 5.39 -8.80 1.34
CA LEU A 65 4.13 -8.83 0.58
C LEU A 65 4.42 -8.73 -0.93
N GLY A 66 3.86 -9.66 -1.70
CA GLY A 66 4.01 -9.73 -3.15
C GLY A 66 2.76 -9.33 -3.92
N ASN A 67 2.66 -9.81 -5.16
CA ASN A 67 1.50 -9.57 -6.04
C ASN A 67 0.26 -10.38 -5.63
N ASP A 68 0.43 -11.33 -4.72
CA ASP A 68 -0.63 -12.14 -4.08
C ASP A 68 -1.24 -11.44 -2.86
N LEU A 69 -0.84 -10.19 -2.58
CA LEU A 69 -1.43 -9.35 -1.56
C LEU A 69 -2.95 -9.20 -1.76
N LEU A 70 -3.72 -9.69 -0.79
CA LEU A 70 -5.16 -9.53 -0.74
C LEU A 70 -5.58 -8.84 0.56
N LEU A 71 -6.29 -7.73 0.39
CA LEU A 71 -6.96 -7.00 1.46
C LEU A 71 -8.46 -7.37 1.50
N PRO A 72 -9.07 -7.54 2.68
CA PRO A 72 -10.52 -7.57 2.81
C PRO A 72 -11.10 -6.18 2.49
N ARG A 73 -12.43 -6.10 2.36
CA ARG A 73 -13.10 -4.81 2.22
C ARG A 73 -12.91 -3.97 3.49
N LEU A 74 -12.26 -2.81 3.36
CA LEU A 74 -11.94 -1.89 4.45
C LEU A 74 -12.48 -0.49 4.08
N PRO A 75 -13.79 -0.24 4.30
CA PRO A 75 -14.46 0.95 3.78
C PRO A 75 -13.99 2.27 4.44
N HIS A 76 -13.37 2.18 5.62
CA HIS A 76 -12.89 3.33 6.39
C HIS A 76 -11.40 3.60 6.20
N LEU A 77 -10.66 2.71 5.53
CA LEU A 77 -9.22 2.84 5.37
C LEU A 77 -8.91 4.02 4.46
N HIS A 78 -8.24 5.04 5.01
CA HIS A 78 -7.82 6.22 4.28
C HIS A 78 -6.30 6.30 4.12
N THR A 79 -5.52 5.58 4.93
CA THR A 79 -4.06 5.54 4.85
C THR A 79 -3.55 4.11 4.74
N LEU A 80 -2.78 3.84 3.69
CA LEU A 80 -2.09 2.56 3.48
C LEU A 80 -0.62 2.81 3.14
N THR A 81 0.29 2.20 3.87
CA THR A 81 1.72 2.18 3.52
C THR A 81 2.19 0.75 3.31
N LEU A 82 2.85 0.51 2.19
CA LEU A 82 3.38 -0.78 1.77
C LEU A 82 4.86 -0.65 1.40
N ASN A 83 5.59 0.28 2.04
CA ASN A 83 6.97 0.58 1.62
C ASN A 83 7.87 -0.64 1.80
N LYS A 84 8.85 -0.81 0.91
CA LYS A 84 9.85 -1.89 0.96
C LYS A 84 9.20 -3.27 1.12
N ASN A 85 8.26 -3.57 0.22
CA ASN A 85 7.70 -4.91 0.02
C ASN A 85 8.18 -5.47 -1.35
N GLN A 86 7.61 -6.55 -1.83
CA GLN A 86 8.03 -7.27 -3.03
C GLN A 86 7.02 -7.14 -4.19
N ILE A 87 6.27 -6.03 -4.22
CA ILE A 87 5.23 -5.80 -5.22
C ILE A 87 5.89 -5.45 -6.56
N THR A 88 5.50 -6.16 -7.62
CA THR A 88 5.99 -5.93 -8.99
C THR A 88 4.87 -5.53 -9.96
N GLU A 89 3.67 -6.07 -9.77
CA GLU A 89 2.50 -5.86 -10.65
C GLU A 89 1.61 -4.74 -10.13
N LEU A 90 1.94 -3.51 -10.54
CA LEU A 90 1.24 -2.31 -10.08
C LEU A 90 -0.26 -2.32 -10.42
N GLU A 91 -0.63 -2.67 -11.64
CA GLU A 91 -2.02 -2.54 -12.09
C GLU A 91 -2.97 -3.45 -11.30
N SER A 92 -2.59 -4.72 -11.10
CA SER A 92 -3.39 -5.66 -10.33
C SER A 92 -3.61 -5.18 -8.89
N LEU A 93 -2.57 -4.60 -8.28
CA LEU A 93 -2.71 -4.00 -6.95
C LEU A 93 -3.70 -2.83 -6.97
N LEU A 94 -3.56 -1.91 -7.93
CA LEU A 94 -4.43 -0.73 -8.00
C LEU A 94 -5.89 -1.09 -8.25
N ASP A 95 -6.16 -2.07 -9.11
CA ASP A 95 -7.52 -2.55 -9.38
C ASP A 95 -8.12 -3.18 -8.11
N HIS A 96 -7.35 -4.00 -7.39
CA HIS A 96 -7.76 -4.56 -6.11
C HIS A 96 -8.06 -3.47 -5.08
N LEU A 97 -7.16 -2.49 -4.93
CA LEU A 97 -7.34 -1.38 -3.98
C LEU A 97 -8.57 -0.53 -4.31
N ALA A 98 -8.82 -0.24 -5.59
CA ALA A 98 -10.00 0.51 -6.02
C ALA A 98 -11.32 -0.17 -5.61
N GLU A 99 -11.34 -1.50 -5.59
CA GLU A 99 -12.51 -2.28 -5.17
C GLU A 99 -12.70 -2.31 -3.66
N VAL A 100 -11.63 -2.58 -2.90
CA VAL A 100 -11.77 -2.96 -1.48
C VAL A 100 -11.53 -1.81 -0.49
N VAL A 101 -10.85 -0.73 -0.89
CA VAL A 101 -10.55 0.45 -0.05
C VAL A 101 -11.01 1.76 -0.70
N PRO A 102 -12.33 1.96 -0.89
CA PRO A 102 -12.87 3.09 -1.65
C PRO A 102 -12.58 4.48 -1.05
N SER A 103 -12.24 4.54 0.24
CA SER A 103 -11.96 5.78 0.97
C SER A 103 -10.47 6.14 1.03
N LEU A 104 -9.62 5.42 0.28
CA LEU A 104 -8.17 5.60 0.31
C LEU A 104 -7.77 7.01 -0.15
N GLN A 105 -6.97 7.69 0.68
CA GLN A 105 -6.50 9.06 0.46
C GLN A 105 -4.98 9.20 0.51
N TYR A 106 -4.30 8.29 1.21
CA TYR A 106 -2.85 8.21 1.28
C TYR A 106 -2.42 6.80 0.91
N LEU A 107 -1.54 6.70 -0.09
CA LEU A 107 -0.88 5.46 -0.47
C LEU A 107 0.62 5.70 -0.56
N SER A 108 1.44 4.77 -0.07
CA SER A 108 2.88 4.79 -0.30
C SER A 108 3.39 3.41 -0.70
N LEU A 109 4.09 3.33 -1.83
CA LEU A 109 4.64 2.10 -2.43
C LEU A 109 6.18 2.16 -2.58
N LEU A 110 6.84 3.14 -1.96
CA LEU A 110 8.28 3.36 -2.09
C LEU A 110 9.09 2.11 -1.77
N GLY A 111 10.11 1.82 -2.57
CA GLY A 111 10.97 0.66 -2.34
C GLY A 111 10.39 -0.67 -2.83
N ASN A 112 9.23 -0.67 -3.51
CA ASN A 112 8.76 -1.81 -4.29
C ASN A 112 9.26 -1.71 -5.74
N ILE A 113 9.39 -2.85 -6.43
CA ILE A 113 9.76 -2.90 -7.85
C ILE A 113 8.72 -2.18 -8.73
N ALA A 114 7.45 -2.27 -8.32
CA ALA A 114 6.31 -1.58 -8.93
C ALA A 114 6.38 -0.04 -8.82
N CYS A 115 7.16 0.51 -7.88
CA CYS A 115 7.37 1.93 -7.70
C CYS A 115 8.72 2.34 -8.32
N PRO A 116 8.74 2.91 -9.54
CA PRO A 116 9.95 3.41 -10.18
C PRO A 116 10.44 4.68 -9.48
N ASN A 117 11.22 4.54 -8.41
CA ASN A 117 11.96 5.66 -7.84
C ASN A 117 13.47 5.43 -7.94
N GLU A 118 14.25 6.51 -7.85
CA GLU A 118 15.71 6.46 -7.90
C GLU A 118 16.33 5.56 -6.82
N LEU A 119 15.58 5.28 -5.74
CA LEU A 119 15.99 4.37 -4.66
C LEU A 119 15.96 2.89 -5.09
N VAL A 120 15.15 2.53 -6.08
CA VAL A 120 14.96 1.14 -6.55
C VAL A 120 15.77 0.85 -7.82
N CYS A 121 15.98 1.84 -8.70
CA CYS A 121 16.76 1.64 -9.91
C CYS A 121 17.41 2.96 -10.37
N LYS A 122 18.75 2.98 -10.48
CA LYS A 122 19.53 4.15 -10.91
C LYS A 122 19.29 4.55 -12.38
N GLU A 123 18.68 3.67 -13.17
CA GLU A 123 18.37 3.92 -14.58
C GLU A 123 17.03 4.64 -14.77
N LYS A 124 16.21 4.73 -13.71
CA LYS A 124 14.90 5.38 -13.76
C LYS A 124 15.02 6.83 -13.35
N ASP A 125 14.51 7.73 -14.16
CA ASP A 125 14.52 9.17 -13.95
C ASP A 125 13.17 9.67 -13.39
N GLU A 126 13.07 10.97 -13.15
CA GLU A 126 11.83 11.61 -12.69
C GLU A 126 10.67 11.45 -13.70
N ASP A 127 10.94 11.25 -14.99
CA ASP A 127 9.89 11.05 -16.00
C ASP A 127 9.21 9.68 -15.81
N ASP A 128 9.96 8.62 -15.50
CA ASP A 128 9.39 7.32 -15.16
C ASP A 128 8.53 7.36 -13.89
N TYR A 129 8.99 8.07 -12.85
CA TYR A 129 8.18 8.29 -11.65
C TYR A 129 6.91 9.08 -11.97
N GLN A 130 7.00 10.08 -12.85
CA GLN A 130 5.86 10.89 -13.24
C GLN A 130 4.79 10.08 -14.00
N ARG A 131 5.20 9.17 -14.89
CA ARG A 131 4.29 8.23 -15.59
C ARG A 131 3.58 7.31 -14.59
N TYR A 132 4.35 6.68 -13.71
CA TYR A 132 3.82 5.88 -12.60
C TYR A 132 2.78 6.66 -11.79
N ARG A 133 3.14 7.88 -11.39
CA ARG A 133 2.29 8.74 -10.58
C ARG A 133 0.96 9.06 -11.29
N TYR A 134 0.99 9.41 -12.56
CA TYR A 134 -0.24 9.64 -13.32
C TYR A 134 -1.08 8.38 -13.51
N PHE A 135 -0.46 7.22 -13.71
CA PHE A 135 -1.18 5.95 -13.80
C PHE A 135 -1.88 5.59 -12.46
N VAL A 136 -1.19 5.74 -11.33
CA VAL A 136 -1.77 5.51 -10.00
C VAL A 136 -2.95 6.46 -9.74
N LEU A 137 -2.79 7.75 -10.05
CA LEU A 137 -3.84 8.76 -9.83
C LEU A 137 -5.04 8.59 -10.76
N HIS A 138 -4.85 7.96 -11.92
CA HIS A 138 -5.93 7.60 -12.82
C HIS A 138 -6.78 6.46 -12.26
N LYS A 139 -6.15 5.42 -11.70
CA LYS A 139 -6.85 4.28 -11.08
C LYS A 139 -7.46 4.63 -9.72
N LEU A 140 -6.75 5.41 -8.90
CA LEU A 140 -7.14 5.78 -7.53
C LEU A 140 -7.40 7.28 -7.43
N THR A 141 -8.54 7.71 -7.96
CA THR A 141 -8.88 9.13 -8.14
C THR A 141 -9.09 9.90 -6.83
N ASN A 142 -9.27 9.23 -5.69
CA ASN A 142 -9.51 9.87 -4.39
C ASN A 142 -8.22 10.24 -3.64
N LEU A 143 -7.04 9.80 -4.11
CA LEU A 143 -5.77 10.02 -3.42
C LEU A 143 -5.43 11.50 -3.25
N LYS A 144 -5.17 11.93 -2.02
CA LYS A 144 -4.67 13.26 -1.64
C LYS A 144 -3.15 13.28 -1.54
N PHE A 145 -2.54 12.13 -1.22
CA PHE A 145 -1.10 11.93 -1.13
C PHE A 145 -0.74 10.61 -1.78
N LEU A 146 0.34 10.62 -2.56
CA LEU A 146 0.96 9.43 -3.09
C LEU A 146 2.44 9.49 -2.81
N ASP A 147 2.95 8.47 -2.14
CA ASP A 147 4.29 8.34 -1.62
C ASP A 147 4.68 9.56 -0.74
N THR A 148 5.72 10.29 -1.11
CA THR A 148 6.20 11.47 -0.37
C THR A 148 5.52 12.78 -0.78
N ARG A 149 4.71 12.78 -1.85
CA ARG A 149 4.24 14.02 -2.49
C ARG A 149 2.71 14.16 -2.44
N LYS A 150 2.25 15.34 -2.01
CA LYS A 150 0.83 15.73 -2.10
C LYS A 150 0.38 15.76 -3.55
N VAL A 151 -0.83 15.27 -3.82
CA VAL A 151 -1.44 15.29 -5.14
C VAL A 151 -1.95 16.69 -5.45
N THR A 152 -1.48 17.26 -6.56
CA THR A 152 -1.89 18.58 -7.03
C THR A 152 -3.08 18.48 -7.97
N ARG A 153 -3.78 19.60 -8.18
CA ARG A 153 -4.88 19.69 -9.15
C ARG A 153 -4.41 19.39 -10.58
N ARG A 154 -3.24 19.92 -10.97
CA ARG A 154 -2.67 19.69 -12.31
C ARG A 154 -2.41 18.20 -12.56
N GLU A 155 -1.87 17.50 -11.57
CA GLU A 155 -1.61 16.06 -11.71
C GLU A 155 -2.92 15.26 -11.87
N ARG A 156 -3.99 15.66 -11.19
CA ARG A 156 -5.31 15.02 -11.37
C ARG A 156 -5.87 15.25 -12.77
N GLU A 157 -5.76 16.47 -13.28
CA GLU A 157 -6.20 16.82 -14.64
C GLU A 157 -5.41 16.03 -15.69
N GLU A 158 -4.08 15.95 -15.55
CA GLU A 158 -3.23 15.15 -16.44
C GLU A 158 -3.50 13.64 -16.34
N ALA A 159 -3.66 13.11 -15.13
CA ALA A 159 -3.99 11.70 -14.91
C ALA A 159 -5.35 11.32 -15.51
N LEU A 160 -6.33 12.23 -15.46
CA LEU A 160 -7.63 12.03 -16.09
C LEU A 160 -7.52 11.93 -17.62
N VAL A 161 -6.71 12.81 -18.25
CA VAL A 161 -6.58 12.88 -19.71
C VAL A 161 -5.68 11.77 -20.26
N ARG A 162 -4.56 11.49 -19.57
CA ARG A 162 -3.45 10.69 -20.12
C ARG A 162 -3.12 9.45 -19.30
N GLY A 163 -3.59 9.35 -18.06
CA GLY A 163 -3.12 8.34 -17.10
C GLY A 163 -3.34 6.90 -17.57
N ALA A 164 -4.42 6.60 -18.31
CA ALA A 164 -4.66 5.28 -18.90
C ALA A 164 -3.53 4.82 -19.84
N PHE A 165 -2.84 5.74 -20.50
CA PHE A 165 -1.73 5.46 -21.42
C PHE A 165 -0.35 5.49 -20.74
N MET A 166 -0.28 5.87 -19.47
CA MET A 166 0.96 5.95 -18.68
C MET A 166 1.32 4.61 -18.03
N LYS A 167 0.63 3.53 -18.39
CA LYS A 167 0.99 2.17 -17.99
C LYS A 167 2.39 1.86 -18.50
N VAL A 168 3.33 1.68 -17.58
CA VAL A 168 4.68 1.25 -17.91
C VAL A 168 4.63 -0.24 -18.23
N VAL A 169 4.62 -0.57 -19.52
CA VAL A 169 4.74 -1.96 -19.99
C VAL A 169 6.22 -2.26 -20.15
N LYS A 170 6.78 -3.12 -19.29
CA LYS A 170 8.11 -3.66 -19.56
C LYS A 170 8.02 -4.58 -20.79
N PRO A 171 8.88 -4.43 -21.80
CA PRO A 171 8.99 -5.44 -22.85
C PRO A 171 9.32 -6.78 -22.19
N LYS A 172 8.68 -7.87 -22.64
CA LYS A 172 9.04 -9.22 -22.18
C LYS A 172 10.49 -9.45 -22.60
N ASP A 173 11.35 -9.82 -21.65
CA ASP A 173 12.71 -10.23 -21.97
C ASP A 173 12.64 -11.31 -23.07
N ALA A 174 13.24 -11.00 -24.22
CA ALA A 174 13.36 -11.97 -25.29
C ALA A 174 14.24 -13.11 -24.76
N LYS A 175 13.63 -14.28 -24.56
CA LYS A 175 14.34 -15.52 -24.24
C LYS A 175 15.29 -15.90 -25.36
#